data_AF-A0A947JMD1-F1
#
_entry.id   AF-A0A947JMD1-F1
#
_cell.length_a   1.000
_cell.length_b   1.000
_cell.length_c   1.000
_cell.angle_alpha   90.00
_cell.angle_beta   90.00
_cell.angle_gamma   90.00
#
_symmetry.space_group_name_H-M   'P 1'
#
loop_
_entity.id
_entity.type
_entity.pdbx_description
1 polymer ?
#
loop_
_entity_poly.entity_id
_entity_poly.type
_entity_poly.pdbx_seq_one_letter_code
_entity_poly.pdbx_strand_id
1 'polypeptide(L)'
;MNKKNGRKFFPLPIILAAVLIVLLLVVEYGQSLRLAVRGIDNKPTVDFTWTPIGRVSLKEMIGRVKVEDDYALDFNTLKLEIVELNQTIELTRSDVIGKSFEQEISLAMFDNQPELMTRGQMTIRVSVADDRGQEAILERVVKLKPSVGGVFLNFQ
;
A
#
# COMPACT_ATOMS: atom_id res chain seq x y z
N MET A 1 13.09 77.89 29.88
CA MET A 1 13.51 77.44 28.54
C MET A 1 13.36 75.91 28.49
N ASN A 2 12.38 75.41 27.74
CA ASN A 2 11.87 74.03 27.85
C ASN A 2 12.59 73.10 26.85
N LYS A 3 13.46 72.18 27.32
CA LYS A 3 14.13 71.17 26.47
C LYS A 3 13.26 69.91 26.39
N LYS A 4 12.53 69.74 25.28
CA LYS A 4 11.80 68.51 24.98
C LYS A 4 12.79 67.39 24.59
N ASN A 5 13.02 66.45 25.50
CA ASN A 5 13.70 65.19 25.21
C ASN A 5 12.74 64.28 24.44
N GLY A 6 12.82 64.29 23.11
CA GLY A 6 12.12 63.34 22.26
C GLY A 6 12.69 61.94 22.44
N ARG A 7 12.01 61.10 23.25
CA ARG A 7 12.28 59.65 23.31
C ARG A 7 12.06 59.06 21.92
N LYS A 8 13.14 58.64 21.26
CA LYS A 8 13.07 57.82 20.04
C LYS A 8 12.51 56.44 20.45
N PHE A 9 11.22 56.24 20.26
CA PHE A 9 10.62 54.90 20.37
C PHE A 9 11.10 54.08 19.16
N PHE A 10 12.05 53.17 19.41
CA PHE A 10 12.42 52.16 18.41
C PHE A 10 11.24 51.18 18.26
N PRO A 11 10.68 50.99 17.05
CA PRO A 11 9.56 50.09 16.81
C PRO A 11 9.99 48.62 16.77
N LEU A 12 10.89 48.21 17.68
CA LEU A 12 11.35 46.83 17.86
C LEU A 12 10.22 45.80 17.93
N PRO A 13 9.11 46.01 18.66
CA PRO A 13 8.03 45.01 18.71
C PRO A 13 7.28 44.87 17.38
N ILE A 14 7.19 45.95 16.59
CA ILE A 14 6.50 45.92 15.29
C ILE A 14 7.35 45.15 14.27
N ILE A 15 8.67 45.35 14.29
CA ILE A 15 9.61 44.62 13.43
C ILE A 15 9.58 43.13 13.79
N LEU A 16 9.56 42.80 15.08
CA LEU A 16 9.49 41.40 15.53
C LEU A 16 8.20 40.71 15.09
N ALA A 17 7.06 41.40 15.18
CA ALA A 17 5.77 40.89 14.71
C ALA A 17 5.76 40.67 13.19
N ALA A 18 6.33 41.61 12.41
CA ALA A 18 6.44 41.48 10.96
C ALA A 18 7.31 40.28 10.55
N VAL A 19 8.45 40.07 11.24
CA VAL A 19 9.34 38.91 10.99
C VAL A 19 8.63 37.59 11.31
N LEU A 20 7.86 37.54 12.40
CA LEU A 20 7.10 36.34 12.76
C LEU A 20 6.03 36.01 11.70
N ILE A 21 5.31 37.01 11.21
CA ILE A 21 4.29 36.83 10.15
C ILE A 21 4.94 36.31 8.86
N VAL A 22 6.09 36.89 8.47
CA VAL A 22 6.83 36.43 7.28
C VAL A 22 7.31 34.98 7.46
N LEU A 23 7.81 34.61 8.64
CA LEU A 23 8.20 33.22 8.93
C LEU A 23 7.03 32.26 8.84
N LEU A 24 5.88 32.61 9.42
CA LEU A 24 4.67 31.78 9.35
C LEU A 24 4.20 31.60 7.90
N LEU A 25 4.18 32.68 7.12
CA LEU A 25 3.83 32.63 5.70
C LEU A 25 4.84 31.80 4.88
N VAL A 26 6.14 31.88 5.16
CA VAL A 26 7.16 31.05 4.48
C VAL A 26 7.01 29.57 4.85
N VAL A 27 6.63 29.26 6.09
CA VAL A 27 6.38 27.88 6.53
C VAL A 27 5.13 27.31 5.87
N GLU A 28 4.00 28.02 5.90
CA GLU A 28 2.77 27.59 5.24
C GLU A 28 2.95 27.49 3.73
N TYR A 29 3.55 28.52 3.11
CA TYR A 29 3.79 28.55 1.67
C TYR A 29 4.79 27.48 1.23
N GLY A 30 5.82 27.24 2.05
CA GLY A 30 6.79 26.17 1.84
C GLY A 30 6.15 24.77 1.93
N GLN A 31 5.22 24.56 2.85
CA GLN A 31 4.45 23.32 2.93
C GLN A 31 3.50 23.17 1.73
N SER A 32 2.78 24.22 1.35
CA SER A 32 1.89 24.18 0.18
C SER A 32 2.65 23.99 -1.14
N LEU A 33 3.85 24.57 -1.27
CA LEU A 33 4.72 24.34 -2.43
C LEU A 33 5.28 22.92 -2.44
N ARG A 34 5.63 22.35 -1.27
CA ARG A 34 6.08 20.95 -1.19
C ARG A 34 4.97 19.98 -1.62
N LEU A 35 3.71 20.33 -1.37
CA LEU A 35 2.53 19.60 -1.85
C LEU A 35 2.31 19.82 -3.36
N ALA A 36 2.51 21.04 -3.88
CA ALA A 36 2.29 21.37 -5.29
C ALA A 36 3.42 20.91 -6.25
N VAL A 37 4.67 20.86 -5.78
CA VAL A 37 5.86 20.51 -6.59
C VAL A 37 6.02 18.99 -6.77
N ARG A 38 5.27 18.17 -6.02
CA ARG A 38 5.35 16.70 -6.09
C ARG A 38 4.56 16.05 -7.23
N GLY A 39 4.01 16.85 -8.16
CA GLY A 39 3.26 16.35 -9.32
C GLY A 39 1.94 15.67 -8.92
N ILE A 40 1.12 15.37 -9.93
CA ILE A 40 0.01 14.44 -9.77
C ILE A 40 0.64 13.07 -9.52
N ASP A 41 0.70 12.69 -8.25
CA ASP A 41 1.22 11.39 -7.84
C ASP A 41 0.15 10.34 -8.10
N ASN A 42 0.45 9.36 -8.94
CA ASN A 42 -0.47 8.28 -9.20
C ASN A 42 -0.36 7.26 -8.05
N LYS A 43 -1.50 6.70 -7.64
CA LYS A 43 -1.48 5.57 -6.72
C LYS A 43 -0.64 4.41 -7.29
N PRO A 44 -0.02 3.59 -6.43
CA PRO A 44 0.69 2.41 -6.89
C PRO A 44 -0.23 1.48 -7.68
N THR A 45 0.34 0.76 -8.64
CA THR A 45 -0.35 -0.26 -9.43
C THR A 45 -0.01 -1.64 -8.90
N VAL A 46 -1.03 -2.48 -8.72
CA VAL A 46 -0.88 -3.87 -8.27
C VAL A 46 -1.50 -4.79 -9.31
N ASP A 47 -0.76 -5.82 -9.69
CA ASP A 47 -1.24 -6.91 -10.52
C ASP A 47 -0.95 -8.28 -9.89
N PHE A 48 -1.85 -9.22 -10.15
CA PHE A 48 -1.71 -10.61 -9.72
C PHE A 48 -2.12 -11.53 -10.84
N THR A 49 -1.18 -12.36 -11.26
CA THR A 49 -1.37 -13.40 -12.28
C THR A 49 -1.06 -14.77 -11.69
N TRP A 50 -1.58 -15.82 -12.29
CA TRP A 50 -1.30 -17.18 -11.84
C TRP A 50 -1.28 -18.17 -12.99
N THR A 51 -0.56 -19.27 -12.79
CA THR A 51 -0.48 -20.41 -13.70
C THR A 51 -0.67 -21.71 -12.92
N PRO A 52 -1.42 -22.69 -13.44
CA PRO A 52 -2.19 -22.68 -14.69
C PRO A 52 -3.45 -21.80 -14.64
N ILE A 53 -3.99 -21.38 -15.79
CA ILE A 53 -5.25 -20.63 -15.86
C ILE A 53 -6.44 -21.60 -15.74
N GLY A 54 -7.50 -21.19 -15.05
CA GLY A 54 -8.75 -21.97 -14.92
C GLY A 54 -8.94 -22.55 -13.52
N ARG A 55 -9.42 -23.80 -13.44
CA ARG A 55 -9.53 -24.53 -12.17
C ARG A 55 -8.16 -25.11 -11.82
N VAL A 56 -7.60 -24.70 -10.69
CA VAL A 56 -6.21 -25.01 -10.31
C VAL A 56 -6.14 -25.90 -9.08
N SER A 57 -5.10 -26.74 -9.03
CA SER A 57 -4.68 -27.40 -7.80
C SER A 57 -3.75 -26.45 -7.05
N LEU A 58 -3.94 -26.23 -5.75
CA LEU A 58 -3.07 -25.34 -4.97
C LEU A 58 -1.63 -25.86 -4.92
N LYS A 59 -1.44 -27.19 -4.94
CA LYS A 59 -0.13 -27.84 -5.09
C LYS A 59 0.68 -27.40 -6.33
N GLU A 60 -0.01 -27.10 -7.42
CA GLU A 60 0.60 -26.80 -8.73
C GLU A 60 0.53 -25.32 -9.09
N MET A 61 -0.24 -24.54 -8.32
CA MET A 61 -0.49 -23.14 -8.60
C MET A 61 0.70 -22.28 -8.20
N ILE A 62 1.20 -21.52 -9.17
CA ILE A 62 2.21 -20.48 -8.96
C ILE A 62 1.52 -19.14 -9.24
N GLY A 63 1.42 -18.32 -8.20
CA GLY A 63 1.00 -16.93 -8.30
C GLY A 63 2.20 -16.03 -8.55
N ARG A 64 1.96 -14.88 -9.17
CA ARG A 64 2.96 -13.83 -9.38
C ARG A 64 2.33 -12.50 -9.04
N VAL A 65 2.92 -11.81 -8.07
CA VAL A 65 2.56 -10.45 -7.67
C VAL A 65 3.51 -9.49 -8.35
N LYS A 66 2.96 -8.44 -8.95
CA LYS A 66 3.72 -7.33 -9.51
C LYS A 66 3.19 -6.02 -8.95
N VAL A 67 4.08 -5.17 -8.46
CA VAL A 67 3.76 -3.84 -7.95
C VAL A 67 4.64 -2.82 -8.65
N GLU A 68 4.05 -1.72 -9.11
CA GLU A 68 4.76 -0.64 -9.79
C GLU A 68 4.29 0.73 -9.27
N ASP A 69 5.23 1.64 -9.09
CA ASP A 69 5.01 3.01 -8.65
C ASP A 69 5.90 3.97 -9.46
N ASP A 70 5.40 5.19 -9.71
CA ASP A 70 6.12 6.20 -10.51
C ASP A 70 7.37 6.72 -9.77
N TYR A 71 7.33 6.70 -8.43
CA TYR A 71 8.39 7.21 -7.58
C TYR A 71 9.16 6.09 -6.91
N ALA A 72 8.86 5.79 -5.65
CA ALA A 72 9.55 4.82 -4.85
C ALA A 72 8.60 4.40 -3.75
N LEU A 73 8.29 3.12 -3.73
CA LEU A 73 7.39 2.51 -2.77
C LEU A 73 8.20 1.76 -1.73
N ASP A 74 7.84 1.94 -0.46
CA ASP A 74 8.29 1.02 0.58
C ASP A 74 7.46 -0.27 0.46
N PHE A 75 8.07 -1.33 -0.05
CA PHE A 75 7.37 -2.60 -0.24
C PHE A 75 7.13 -3.35 1.08
N ASN A 76 7.57 -2.84 2.23
CA ASN A 76 7.17 -3.37 3.54
C ASN A 76 5.65 -3.32 3.77
N THR A 77 4.94 -2.43 3.06
CA THR A 77 3.47 -2.32 3.14
C THR A 77 2.74 -3.33 2.26
N LEU A 78 3.46 -4.07 1.40
CA LEU A 78 2.89 -5.06 0.50
C LEU A 78 2.43 -6.30 1.28
N LYS A 79 1.15 -6.62 1.15
CA LYS A 79 0.52 -7.80 1.77
C LYS A 79 -0.22 -8.60 0.73
N LEU A 80 -0.12 -9.92 0.82
CA LEU A 80 -1.02 -10.83 0.13
C LEU A 80 -1.84 -11.57 1.18
N GLU A 81 -3.15 -11.46 1.10
CA GLU A 81 -4.09 -12.08 2.02
C GLU A 81 -4.94 -13.14 1.28
N ILE A 82 -5.11 -14.29 1.94
CA ILE A 82 -6.12 -15.27 1.59
C ILE A 82 -7.36 -14.97 2.44
N VAL A 83 -8.35 -14.34 1.83
CA VAL A 83 -9.49 -13.72 2.54
C VAL A 83 -10.31 -14.74 3.31
N GLU A 84 -10.52 -15.94 2.75
CA GLU A 84 -11.30 -16.98 3.42
C GLU A 84 -10.62 -17.50 4.68
N LEU A 85 -9.29 -17.48 4.73
CA LEU A 85 -8.51 -17.99 5.86
C LEU A 85 -8.08 -16.87 6.82
N ASN A 86 -8.30 -15.60 6.45
CA ASN A 86 -7.75 -14.44 7.14
C ASN A 86 -6.23 -14.58 7.39
N GLN A 87 -5.52 -15.14 6.40
CA GLN A 87 -4.08 -15.41 6.47
C GLN A 87 -3.32 -14.46 5.55
N THR A 88 -2.34 -13.76 6.09
CA THR A 88 -1.48 -12.86 5.34
C THR A 88 -0.12 -13.51 5.10
N ILE A 89 0.36 -13.42 3.87
CA ILE A 89 1.70 -13.79 3.43
C ILE A 89 2.48 -12.49 3.26
N GLU A 90 3.60 -12.40 3.98
CA GLU A 90 4.58 -11.34 3.79
C GLU A 90 5.46 -11.68 2.59
N LEU A 91 5.53 -10.75 1.63
CA LEU A 91 6.22 -10.96 0.35
C LEU A 91 7.64 -10.40 0.36
N THR A 92 7.86 -9.34 1.13
CA THR A 92 9.09 -8.57 1.14
C THR A 92 9.89 -8.84 2.42
N ARG A 93 11.22 -8.74 2.31
CA ARG A 93 12.09 -8.60 3.47
C ARG A 93 12.08 -7.12 3.86
N SER A 94 12.29 -6.84 5.14
CA SER A 94 12.36 -5.46 5.64
C SER A 94 13.30 -4.58 4.80
N ASP A 95 12.85 -3.36 4.52
CA ASP A 95 13.63 -2.25 3.92
C ASP A 95 13.85 -2.32 2.41
N VAL A 96 12.98 -3.02 1.67
CA VAL A 96 13.01 -2.98 0.20
C VAL A 96 12.24 -1.77 -0.30
N ILE A 97 12.97 -0.79 -0.84
CA ILE A 97 12.41 0.41 -1.45
C ILE A 97 12.75 0.40 -2.95
N GLY A 98 11.75 0.65 -3.79
CA GLY A 98 11.98 0.71 -5.23
C GLY A 98 10.76 1.14 -6.03
N LYS A 99 10.95 1.25 -7.35
CA LYS A 99 9.87 1.61 -8.30
C LYS A 99 9.01 0.41 -8.69
N SER A 100 9.59 -0.78 -8.67
CA SER A 100 8.91 -2.01 -9.05
C SER A 100 9.36 -3.17 -8.17
N PHE A 101 8.42 -4.07 -7.92
CA PHE A 101 8.63 -5.33 -7.20
C PHE A 101 7.86 -6.43 -7.91
N GLU A 102 8.51 -7.57 -8.10
CA GLU A 102 7.90 -8.77 -8.69
C GLU A 102 8.36 -9.99 -7.90
N GLN A 103 7.40 -10.84 -7.52
CA GLN A 103 7.69 -12.07 -6.80
C GLN A 103 6.73 -13.19 -7.18
N GLU A 104 7.30 -14.38 -7.33
CA GLU A 104 6.55 -15.62 -7.49
C GLU A 104 6.26 -16.26 -6.13
N ILE A 105 5.05 -16.78 -5.99
CA ILE A 105 4.52 -17.29 -4.73
C ILE A 105 3.89 -18.64 -5.00
N SER A 106 4.37 -19.66 -4.29
CA SER A 106 3.71 -20.97 -4.27
C SER A 106 2.57 -20.94 -3.26
N LEU A 107 1.38 -21.35 -3.69
CA LEU A 107 0.19 -21.43 -2.83
C LEU A 107 -0.05 -22.87 -2.32
N ALA A 108 0.92 -23.76 -2.52
CA ALA A 108 0.86 -25.16 -2.10
C ALA A 108 0.68 -25.32 -0.58
N MET A 109 1.13 -24.36 0.22
CA MET A 109 0.95 -24.39 1.68
C MET A 109 -0.52 -24.34 2.12
N PHE A 110 -1.43 -23.91 1.25
CA PHE A 110 -2.87 -23.88 1.52
C PHE A 110 -3.63 -25.09 0.94
N ASP A 111 -2.95 -26.05 0.30
CA ASP A 111 -3.60 -27.21 -0.33
C ASP A 111 -4.38 -28.10 0.65
N ASN A 112 -3.94 -28.13 1.91
CA ASN A 112 -4.57 -28.92 2.95
C ASN A 112 -5.65 -28.14 3.72
N GLN A 113 -6.08 -26.97 3.25
CA GLN A 113 -7.07 -26.14 3.93
C GLN A 113 -8.50 -26.57 3.56
N PRO A 114 -9.26 -27.20 4.49
CA PRO A 114 -10.57 -27.77 4.17
C PRO A 114 -11.60 -26.72 3.73
N GLU A 115 -11.50 -25.50 4.27
CA GLU A 115 -12.38 -24.38 3.97
C GLU A 115 -12.30 -23.98 2.50
N LEU A 116 -11.08 -23.90 1.95
CA LEU A 116 -10.85 -23.58 0.54
C LEU A 116 -11.35 -24.71 -0.38
N MET A 117 -11.07 -25.96 -0.01
CA MET A 117 -11.48 -27.13 -0.80
C MET A 117 -13.01 -27.29 -0.84
N THR A 118 -13.68 -27.04 0.28
CA THR A 118 -15.15 -27.12 0.37
C THR A 118 -15.82 -26.03 -0.47
N ARG A 119 -15.28 -24.80 -0.45
CA ARG A 119 -15.80 -23.70 -1.27
C ARG A 119 -15.45 -23.86 -2.76
N GLY A 120 -14.37 -24.59 -3.08
CA GLY A 120 -13.88 -24.77 -4.44
C GLY A 120 -13.34 -23.48 -5.07
N GLN A 121 -13.06 -22.46 -4.26
CA GLN A 121 -12.50 -21.19 -4.68
C GLN A 121 -11.74 -20.52 -3.54
N MET A 122 -10.83 -19.62 -3.89
CA MET A 122 -10.01 -18.85 -2.98
C MET A 122 -9.93 -17.40 -3.48
N THR A 123 -10.08 -16.44 -2.59
CA THR A 123 -9.97 -15.02 -2.87
C THR A 123 -8.62 -14.53 -2.37
N ILE A 124 -7.81 -14.04 -3.32
CA ILE A 124 -6.51 -13.44 -3.06
C ILE A 124 -6.71 -11.93 -3.08
N ARG A 125 -6.37 -11.28 -1.98
CA ARG A 125 -6.29 -9.83 -1.88
C ARG A 125 -4.83 -9.42 -1.81
N VAL A 126 -4.39 -8.58 -2.73
CA VAL A 126 -3.06 -7.95 -2.68
C VAL A 126 -3.26 -6.48 -2.38
N SER A 127 -2.61 -5.98 -1.34
CA SER A 127 -2.68 -4.58 -0.94
C SER A 127 -1.29 -4.00 -0.76
N VAL A 128 -1.10 -2.75 -1.17
CA VAL A 128 0.13 -1.99 -0.92
C VAL A 128 -0.23 -0.53 -0.66
N ALA A 129 0.49 0.11 0.26
CA ALA A 129 0.28 1.51 0.61
C ALA A 129 1.56 2.31 0.44
N ASP A 130 1.45 3.50 -0.15
CA ASP A 130 2.56 4.45 -0.22
C ASP A 130 2.80 5.18 1.11
N ASP A 131 3.89 5.95 1.20
CA ASP A 131 4.25 6.77 2.36
C ASP A 131 3.29 7.95 2.59
N ARG A 132 2.37 8.18 1.66
CA ARG A 132 1.34 9.24 1.68
C ARG A 132 -0.03 8.72 2.08
N GLY A 133 -0.17 7.41 2.31
CA GLY A 133 -1.42 6.74 2.67
C GLY A 133 -2.33 6.42 1.48
N GLN A 134 -1.85 6.50 0.24
CA GLN A 134 -2.55 5.98 -0.93
C GLN A 134 -2.41 4.46 -0.97
N GLU A 135 -3.54 3.78 -0.83
CA GLU A 135 -3.60 2.33 -0.87
C GLU A 135 -4.10 1.83 -2.24
N ALA A 136 -3.40 0.84 -2.78
CA ALA A 136 -3.84 0.08 -3.93
C ALA A 136 -4.18 -1.35 -3.51
N ILE A 137 -5.42 -1.75 -3.77
CA ILE A 137 -5.94 -3.07 -3.44
C ILE A 137 -6.41 -3.76 -4.71
N LEU A 138 -6.03 -5.02 -4.84
CA LEU A 138 -6.44 -5.92 -5.90
C LEU A 138 -7.06 -7.17 -5.30
N GLU A 139 -8.28 -7.50 -5.70
CA GLU A 139 -8.90 -8.79 -5.38
C GLU A 139 -9.03 -9.67 -6.62
N ARG A 140 -8.70 -10.95 -6.46
CA ARG A 140 -8.79 -11.97 -7.49
C ARG A 140 -9.39 -13.24 -6.91
N VAL A 141 -10.39 -13.77 -7.61
CA VAL A 141 -11.00 -15.06 -7.26
C VAL A 141 -10.38 -16.15 -8.13
N VAL A 142 -9.79 -17.13 -7.47
CA VAL A 142 -9.19 -18.31 -8.09
C VAL A 142 -10.11 -19.49 -7.86
N LYS A 143 -10.48 -20.19 -8.95
CA LYS A 143 -11.30 -21.40 -8.86
C LYS A 143 -10.39 -22.59 -8.61
N LEU A 144 -10.72 -23.41 -7.61
CA LEU A 144 -9.92 -24.57 -7.23
C LEU A 144 -10.48 -25.84 -7.84
N LYS A 145 -9.60 -26.81 -8.11
CA LYS A 145 -10.01 -28.19 -8.37
C LYS A 145 -10.48 -28.79 -7.04
N PRO A 146 -11.60 -29.54 -7.02
CA PRO A 146 -11.96 -30.30 -5.84
C PRO A 146 -10.85 -31.31 -5.52
N SER A 147 -10.44 -31.38 -4.26
CA SER A 147 -9.50 -32.40 -3.80
C SER A 147 -10.13 -33.77 -3.99
N VAL A 148 -9.50 -34.63 -4.80
CA VAL A 148 -9.92 -36.03 -5.00
C VAL A 148 -9.81 -36.73 -3.64
N GLY A 149 -10.94 -36.85 -2.94
CA GLY A 149 -11.00 -37.30 -1.54
C GLY A 149 -12.33 -36.96 -0.86
N GLY A 150 -13.09 -36.00 -1.38
CA GLY A 150 -14.51 -35.84 -1.07
C GLY A 150 -15.31 -36.93 -1.77
N VAL A 151 -15.59 -38.03 -1.06
CA VAL A 151 -16.66 -38.96 -1.43
C VAL A 151 -17.93 -38.12 -1.56
N PHE A 152 -18.41 -37.92 -2.78
CA PHE A 152 -19.79 -37.52 -3.02
C PHE A 152 -20.65 -38.68 -2.54
N LEU A 153 -21.07 -38.64 -1.28
CA LEU A 153 -22.18 -39.45 -0.82
C LEU A 153 -23.43 -38.88 -1.51
N ASN A 154 -23.74 -39.44 -2.69
CA ASN A 154 -25.06 -39.35 -3.28
C ASN A 154 -26.06 -39.93 -2.26
N PHE A 155 -26.84 -39.07 -1.63
CA PHE A 155 -28.09 -39.52 -1.03
C PHE A 155 -29.11 -39.67 -2.15
N GLN A 156 -29.52 -40.92 -2.39
CA GLN A 156 -30.68 -41.29 -3.19
C GLN A 156 -31.97 -40.76 -2.56
#